data_AF-E5RGY4-F1
#
_entry.id   AF-E5RGY4-F1
#
_cell.length_a   1.000
_cell.length_b   1.000
_cell.length_c   1.000
_cell.angle_alpha   90.00
_cell.angle_beta   90.00
_cell.angle_gamma   90.00
#
_symmetry.space_group_name_H-M   'P 1'
#
loop_
_entity.id
_entity.type
_entity.pdbx_description
1 polymer ?
#
loop_
_entity_poly.entity_id
_entity_poly.type
_entity_poly.pdbx_seq_one_letter_code
_entity_poly.pdbx_strand_id
1 'polypeptide(L)'
;MGQRPGPVLPAVAVLGQVAKRKVAWLLRWKAVTRTETAGNSSGVYGFGKMKIFVKYFQKMADPWQECMDYAVTLARQAGEVVCEAIKNEMNVMLKSSPVDLVTATDQKVEKMLISSIKEKYPSHSFIGEESVAAGEKSILTDNPTWIIDPIDGTTNFVHRFPFVAVSIGFAVNKKIEFGVVYSCVEGKMYTARKGKGAFCNGQKLQVSQQE
;
A
#
# COMPACT_ATOMS: atom_id res chain seq x y z
N MET A 1 -37.15 -1.83 -0.56
CA MET A 1 -36.18 -0.92 -1.20
C MET A 1 -34.82 -1.58 -1.18
N GLY A 2 -34.36 -2.13 -2.31
CA GLY A 2 -33.02 -2.72 -2.41
C GLY A 2 -31.96 -1.63 -2.56
N GLN A 3 -30.94 -1.65 -1.72
CA GLN A 3 -29.76 -0.80 -1.90
C GLN A 3 -29.07 -1.22 -3.21
N ARG A 4 -28.91 -0.27 -4.13
CA ARG A 4 -28.09 -0.50 -5.33
C ARG A 4 -26.64 -0.64 -4.90
N PRO A 5 -25.91 -1.69 -5.30
CA PRO A 5 -24.48 -1.77 -5.04
C PRO A 5 -23.80 -0.56 -5.71
N GLY A 6 -22.98 0.15 -4.93
CA GLY A 6 -22.19 1.27 -5.42
C GLY A 6 -21.24 0.86 -6.56
N PRO A 7 -20.72 1.81 -7.34
CA PRO A 7 -19.89 1.51 -8.49
C PRO A 7 -18.66 0.69 -8.08
N VAL A 8 -18.48 -0.46 -8.71
CA VAL A 8 -17.28 -1.30 -8.60
C VAL A 8 -16.20 -0.65 -9.47
N LEU A 9 -15.15 -0.10 -8.85
CA LEU A 9 -14.00 0.41 -9.60
C LEU A 9 -13.22 -0.78 -10.19
N PRO A 10 -12.93 -0.81 -11.51
CA PRO A 10 -12.16 -1.88 -12.12
C PRO A 10 -10.72 -1.86 -11.57
N ALA A 11 -10.21 -3.01 -11.14
CA ALA A 11 -8.95 -3.09 -10.41
C ALA A 11 -7.69 -2.76 -11.23
N VAL A 12 -7.75 -2.77 -12.57
CA VAL A 12 -6.69 -2.18 -13.42
C VAL A 12 -6.53 -0.68 -13.14
N ALA A 13 -7.60 0.02 -12.73
CA ALA A 13 -7.51 1.40 -12.27
C ALA A 13 -6.96 1.52 -10.84
N VAL A 14 -7.12 0.51 -9.99
CA VAL A 14 -6.60 0.48 -8.60
C VAL A 14 -5.12 0.10 -8.58
N LEU A 15 -4.73 -0.99 -9.26
CA LEU A 15 -3.35 -1.35 -9.54
C LEU A 15 -2.66 -0.26 -10.35
N GLY A 16 -3.32 0.32 -11.36
CA GLY A 16 -2.81 1.49 -12.08
C GLY A 16 -2.69 2.76 -11.21
N GLN A 17 -3.51 2.92 -10.17
CA GLN A 17 -3.37 4.01 -9.19
C GLN A 17 -2.21 3.79 -8.21
N VAL A 18 -1.88 2.54 -7.90
CA VAL A 18 -0.74 2.14 -7.05
C VAL A 18 0.58 2.15 -7.87
N ALA A 19 0.60 1.57 -9.07
CA ALA A 19 1.78 1.42 -9.92
C ALA A 19 2.12 2.66 -10.78
N LYS A 20 1.14 3.36 -11.37
CA LYS A 20 1.41 4.47 -12.32
C LYS A 20 1.58 5.85 -11.68
N ARG A 21 1.37 5.99 -10.37
CA ARG A 21 1.41 7.29 -9.67
C ARG A 21 2.31 7.25 -8.43
N LYS A 22 3.57 6.82 -8.65
CA LYS A 22 4.65 6.81 -7.65
C LYS A 22 4.83 8.18 -6.99
N VAL A 23 5.02 8.18 -5.68
CA VAL A 23 5.31 9.30 -4.76
C VAL A 23 4.26 10.40 -4.70
N ALA A 24 3.72 10.88 -5.83
CA ALA A 24 2.64 11.87 -5.89
C ALA A 24 1.38 11.43 -5.12
N TRP A 25 1.06 10.14 -5.08
CA TRP A 25 -0.07 9.62 -4.31
C TRP A 25 0.17 9.67 -2.79
N LEU A 26 1.38 9.32 -2.31
CA LEU A 26 1.78 9.49 -0.91
C LEU A 26 1.77 10.98 -0.49
N LEU A 27 2.12 11.85 -1.43
CA LEU A 27 2.29 13.27 -1.26
C LEU A 27 0.95 14.07 -1.30
N ARG A 28 -0.02 13.66 -2.13
CA ARG A 28 -1.31 14.37 -2.32
C ARG A 28 -2.35 14.13 -1.20
N TRP A 29 -2.05 13.28 -0.22
CA TRP A 29 -2.96 12.92 0.88
C TRP A 29 -3.32 14.10 1.82
N LYS A 30 -2.57 15.21 1.80
CA LYS A 30 -2.88 16.40 2.62
C LYS A 30 -4.24 17.06 2.31
N ALA A 31 -4.84 16.85 1.14
CA ALA A 31 -5.92 17.70 0.64
C ALA A 31 -7.36 17.32 1.08
N VAL A 32 -7.60 16.17 1.73
CA VAL A 32 -8.97 15.64 1.97
C VAL A 32 -9.43 15.74 3.44
N THR A 33 -8.70 16.43 4.32
CA THR A 33 -9.08 16.55 5.76
C THR A 33 -9.59 17.93 6.19
N ARG A 34 -9.93 18.80 5.24
CA ARG A 34 -10.41 20.16 5.56
C ARG A 34 -11.83 20.35 5.04
N THR A 35 -12.82 19.98 5.86
CA THR A 35 -14.11 20.65 6.09
C THR A 35 -15.01 19.70 6.90
N GLU A 36 -15.08 19.92 8.21
CA GLU A 36 -16.27 19.75 9.05
C GLU A 36 -15.89 20.16 10.48
N THR A 37 -15.87 21.46 10.74
CA THR A 37 -15.95 22.00 12.10
C THR A 37 -17.37 22.51 12.27
N ALA A 38 -18.22 21.69 12.91
CA ALA A 38 -19.54 22.09 13.35
C ALA A 38 -19.43 23.13 14.48
N GLY A 39 -20.26 24.17 14.41
CA GLY A 39 -20.36 25.23 15.41
C GLY A 39 -20.85 24.70 16.76
N ASN A 40 -20.28 25.25 17.83
CA ASN A 40 -20.58 24.90 19.21
C ASN A 40 -21.48 25.98 19.82
N SER A 41 -22.66 25.60 20.28
CA SER A 41 -23.51 26.43 21.15
C SER A 41 -23.37 25.97 22.61
N SER A 42 -23.39 26.97 23.48
CA SER A 42 -23.12 26.97 24.92
C SER A 42 -24.00 26.04 25.76
N GLY A 43 -23.38 25.32 26.71
CA GLY A 43 -24.06 24.63 27.81
C GLY A 43 -23.07 24.26 28.93
N VAL A 44 -23.22 24.90 30.09
CA VAL A 44 -22.37 24.78 31.28
C VAL A 44 -22.93 23.70 32.20
N TYR A 45 -22.26 22.55 32.40
CA TYR A 45 -22.52 21.65 33.55
C TYR A 45 -21.32 20.74 33.89
N GLY A 46 -20.87 20.79 35.16
CA GLY A 46 -20.36 19.64 35.92
C GLY A 46 -18.90 19.20 35.77
N PHE A 47 -17.99 19.83 36.52
CA PHE A 47 -16.64 19.33 36.82
C PHE A 47 -16.70 18.02 37.62
N GLY A 48 -16.45 16.86 37.00
CA GLY A 48 -16.30 15.60 37.74
C GLY A 48 -16.27 14.31 36.93
N LYS A 49 -16.82 14.28 35.70
CA LYS A 49 -16.84 13.06 34.85
C LYS A 49 -15.89 13.11 33.63
N MET A 50 -15.23 14.25 33.38
CA MET A 50 -14.45 14.48 32.16
C MET A 50 -13.15 13.66 32.07
N LYS A 51 -12.52 13.33 33.21
CA LYS A 51 -11.24 12.58 33.21
C LYS A 51 -11.36 11.11 32.82
N ILE A 52 -12.55 10.51 33.00
CA ILE A 52 -12.79 9.10 32.66
C ILE A 52 -13.07 8.95 31.15
N PHE A 53 -13.75 9.93 30.56
CA PHE A 53 -14.05 9.93 29.11
C PHE A 53 -12.80 10.13 28.24
N VAL A 54 -11.85 10.97 28.69
CA VAL A 54 -10.60 11.24 27.96
C VAL A 54 -9.67 10.02 27.94
N LYS A 55 -9.65 9.20 29.00
CA LYS A 55 -8.89 7.93 29.02
C LYS A 55 -9.45 6.87 28.07
N TYR A 56 -10.76 6.83 27.87
CA TYR A 56 -11.41 5.87 26.95
C TYR A 56 -11.20 6.24 25.47
N PHE A 57 -11.09 7.53 25.16
CA PHE A 57 -10.85 8.01 23.78
C PHE A 57 -9.38 7.85 23.33
N GLN A 58 -8.45 7.69 24.28
CA GLN A 58 -7.01 7.65 24.04
C GLN A 58 -6.47 6.30 23.52
N LYS A 59 -7.32 5.28 23.32
CA LYS A 59 -6.86 3.93 22.97
C LYS A 59 -7.85 3.13 22.12
N MET A 60 -8.36 3.71 21.04
CA MET A 60 -8.60 2.86 19.86
C MET A 60 -7.21 2.61 19.28
N ALA A 61 -6.57 1.50 19.69
CA ALA A 61 -5.33 1.06 19.06
C ALA A 61 -5.58 1.03 17.56
N ASP A 62 -4.71 1.67 16.76
CA ASP A 62 -4.84 1.65 15.31
C ASP A 62 -4.80 0.19 14.86
N PRO A 63 -5.93 -0.40 14.44
CA PRO A 63 -6.04 -1.85 14.25
C PRO A 63 -5.17 -2.33 13.08
N TRP A 64 -4.72 -1.40 12.23
CA TRP A 64 -3.94 -1.69 11.03
C TRP A 64 -2.46 -1.32 11.17
N GLN A 65 -2.03 -0.79 12.33
CA GLN A 65 -0.63 -0.47 12.56
C GLN A 65 0.24 -1.73 12.53
N GLU A 66 -0.21 -2.82 13.16
CA GLU A 66 0.54 -4.08 13.15
C GLU A 66 0.66 -4.67 11.73
N CYS A 67 -0.39 -4.53 10.91
CA CYS A 67 -0.36 -4.92 9.50
C CYS A 67 0.67 -4.11 8.71
N MET A 68 0.72 -2.79 8.96
CA MET A 68 1.69 -1.90 8.31
C MET A 68 3.13 -2.22 8.72
N ASP A 69 3.40 -2.43 10.00
CA ASP A 69 4.73 -2.74 10.52
C ASP A 69 5.24 -4.07 9.93
N TYR A 70 4.34 -5.05 9.81
CA TYR A 70 4.64 -6.30 9.13
C TYR A 70 4.90 -6.11 7.63
N ALA A 71 4.10 -5.29 6.93
CA ALA A 71 4.35 -4.96 5.52
C ALA A 71 5.72 -4.29 5.30
N VAL A 72 6.15 -3.40 6.20
CA VAL A 72 7.48 -2.77 6.10
C VAL A 72 8.60 -3.81 6.22
N THR A 73 8.42 -4.80 7.09
CA THR A 73 9.36 -5.92 7.25
C THR A 73 9.41 -6.76 5.97
N LEU A 74 8.25 -7.16 5.44
CA LEU A 74 8.14 -7.95 4.23
C LEU A 74 8.66 -7.22 2.99
N ALA A 75 8.38 -5.93 2.84
CA ALA A 75 8.88 -5.12 1.72
C ALA A 75 10.42 -5.05 1.71
N ARG A 76 11.04 -4.95 2.90
CA ARG A 76 12.50 -4.99 3.03
C ARG A 76 13.08 -6.35 2.62
N GLN A 77 12.50 -7.45 3.13
CA GLN A 77 12.90 -8.82 2.77
C GLN A 77 12.74 -9.08 1.27
N ALA A 78 11.63 -8.66 0.67
CA ALA A 78 11.42 -8.72 -0.77
C ALA A 78 12.48 -7.92 -1.53
N GLY A 79 12.79 -6.70 -1.07
CA GLY A 79 13.80 -5.87 -1.71
C GLY A 79 15.22 -6.43 -1.60
N GLU A 80 15.56 -7.18 -0.55
CA GLU A 80 16.84 -7.91 -0.46
C GLU A 80 16.93 -8.98 -1.56
N VAL A 81 15.86 -9.75 -1.78
CA VAL A 81 15.77 -10.73 -2.88
C VAL A 81 15.91 -10.05 -4.24
N VAL A 82 15.26 -8.91 -4.45
CA VAL A 82 15.37 -8.11 -5.68
C VAL A 82 16.80 -7.60 -5.88
N CYS A 83 17.44 -7.06 -4.83
CA CYS A 83 18.81 -6.56 -4.88
C CYS A 83 19.86 -7.65 -5.10
N GLU A 84 19.60 -8.88 -4.69
CA GLU A 84 20.44 -10.02 -5.03
C GLU A 84 20.23 -10.41 -6.50
N ALA A 85 18.98 -10.57 -6.92
CA ALA A 85 18.64 -11.02 -8.26
C ALA A 85 19.08 -10.03 -9.36
N ILE A 86 19.10 -8.71 -9.09
CA ILE A 86 19.53 -7.70 -10.05
C ILE A 86 21.00 -7.87 -10.50
N LYS A 87 21.83 -8.49 -9.65
CA LYS A 87 23.26 -8.73 -9.89
C LYS A 87 23.54 -10.00 -10.71
N ASN A 88 22.56 -10.90 -10.80
CA ASN A 88 22.73 -12.21 -11.43
C ASN A 88 22.22 -12.21 -12.87
N GLU A 89 22.38 -13.34 -13.56
CA GLU A 89 21.67 -13.61 -14.80
C GLU A 89 20.17 -13.82 -14.53
N MET A 90 19.33 -13.33 -15.45
CA MET A 90 17.88 -13.33 -15.31
C MET A 90 17.21 -14.15 -16.40
N ASN A 91 16.25 -14.98 -16.01
CA ASN A 91 15.31 -15.58 -16.93
C ASN A 91 14.16 -14.60 -17.18
N VAL A 92 14.19 -13.93 -18.33
CA VAL A 92 13.18 -12.96 -18.76
C VAL A 92 12.11 -13.67 -19.59
N MET A 93 10.85 -13.48 -19.21
CA MET A 93 9.68 -13.98 -19.91
C MET A 93 8.83 -12.79 -20.39
N LEU A 94 8.03 -13.03 -21.43
CA LEU A 94 7.08 -12.05 -21.94
C LEU A 94 5.69 -12.32 -21.37
N LYS A 95 4.98 -11.26 -20.99
CA LYS A 95 3.55 -11.27 -20.61
C LYS A 95 2.69 -11.03 -21.87
N SER A 96 1.99 -9.90 -21.93
CA SER A 96 0.98 -9.61 -22.96
C SER A 96 1.54 -9.00 -24.24
N SER A 97 2.78 -8.52 -24.22
CA SER A 97 3.43 -7.89 -25.36
C SER A 97 4.96 -8.01 -25.28
N PRO A 98 5.71 -7.77 -26.37
CA PRO A 98 7.18 -7.84 -26.37
C PRO A 98 7.89 -6.88 -25.41
N VAL A 99 7.17 -5.86 -24.91
CA VAL A 99 7.70 -4.87 -23.94
C VAL A 99 7.16 -5.08 -22.53
N ASP A 100 6.24 -6.03 -22.36
CA ASP A 100 5.64 -6.39 -21.08
C ASP A 100 6.41 -7.59 -20.52
N LEU A 101 7.37 -7.31 -19.64
CA LEU A 101 8.34 -8.28 -19.14
C LEU A 101 7.95 -8.79 -17.76
N VAL A 102 8.27 -10.04 -17.49
CA VAL A 102 8.21 -10.67 -16.16
C VAL A 102 9.44 -11.55 -15.96
N THR A 103 9.98 -11.60 -14.75
CA THR A 103 11.06 -12.52 -14.41
C THR A 103 10.62 -13.55 -13.38
N ALA A 104 11.40 -14.62 -13.23
CA ALA A 104 11.20 -15.57 -12.15
C ALA A 104 11.28 -14.92 -10.75
N THR A 105 11.95 -13.77 -10.64
CA THR A 105 12.04 -13.01 -9.38
C THR A 105 10.70 -12.36 -9.03
N ASP A 106 9.96 -11.80 -9.99
CA ASP A 106 8.63 -11.21 -9.76
C ASP A 106 7.69 -12.25 -9.12
N GLN A 107 7.60 -13.43 -9.74
CA GLN A 107 6.77 -14.54 -9.26
C GLN A 107 7.21 -15.06 -7.88
N LYS A 108 8.53 -15.19 -7.66
CA LYS A 108 9.10 -15.63 -6.38
C LYS A 108 8.77 -14.66 -5.25
N VAL A 109 8.95 -13.35 -5.50
CA VAL A 109 8.69 -12.30 -4.53
C VAL A 109 7.20 -12.22 -4.20
N GLU A 110 6.32 -12.26 -5.19
CA GLU A 110 4.87 -12.23 -4.94
C GLU A 110 4.41 -13.42 -4.11
N LYS A 111 4.86 -14.64 -4.48
CA LYS A 111 4.54 -15.85 -3.73
C LYS A 111 4.99 -15.76 -2.27
N MET A 112 6.20 -15.26 -2.04
CA MET A 112 6.73 -15.04 -0.68
C MET A 112 5.82 -14.09 0.09
N LEU A 113 5.56 -12.89 -0.45
CA LEU A 113 4.72 -11.88 0.19
C LEU A 113 3.32 -12.41 0.51
N ILE A 114 2.62 -12.99 -0.47
CA ILE A 114 1.26 -13.52 -0.28
C ILE A 114 1.26 -14.64 0.76
N SER A 115 2.20 -15.60 0.70
CA SER A 115 2.25 -16.70 1.67
C SER A 115 2.46 -16.22 3.10
N SER A 116 3.43 -15.32 3.33
CA SER A 116 3.75 -14.79 4.65
C SER A 116 2.62 -13.94 5.24
N ILE A 117 1.89 -13.21 4.39
CA ILE A 117 0.72 -12.45 4.81
C ILE A 117 -0.46 -13.37 5.09
N LYS A 118 -0.70 -14.38 4.25
CA LYS A 118 -1.82 -15.32 4.40
C LYS A 118 -1.66 -16.20 5.63
N GLU A 119 -0.43 -16.56 5.98
CA GLU A 119 -0.14 -17.27 7.24
C GLU A 119 -0.51 -16.43 8.46
N LYS A 120 -0.16 -15.14 8.47
CA LYS A 120 -0.45 -14.24 9.58
C LYS A 120 -1.90 -13.74 9.62
N TYR A 121 -2.50 -13.53 8.44
CA TYR A 121 -3.82 -12.94 8.25
C TYR A 121 -4.67 -13.77 7.27
N PRO A 122 -5.10 -14.99 7.67
CA PRO A 122 -5.74 -15.95 6.76
C PRO A 122 -7.11 -15.52 6.23
N SER A 123 -7.77 -14.53 6.87
CA SER A 123 -9.06 -13.97 6.44
C SER A 123 -8.93 -12.82 5.44
N HIS A 124 -7.71 -12.31 5.19
CA HIS A 124 -7.49 -11.17 4.29
C HIS A 124 -7.51 -11.62 2.82
N SER A 125 -7.86 -10.69 1.94
CA SER A 125 -7.88 -10.88 0.49
C SER A 125 -6.60 -10.34 -0.17
N PHE A 126 -6.35 -10.75 -1.41
CA PHE A 126 -5.15 -10.40 -2.15
C PHE A 126 -5.49 -9.96 -3.57
N ILE A 127 -4.73 -9.00 -4.07
CA ILE A 127 -4.66 -8.61 -5.48
C ILE A 127 -3.18 -8.45 -5.80
N GLY A 128 -2.56 -9.49 -6.38
CA GLY A 128 -1.18 -9.47 -6.88
C GLY A 128 -1.13 -9.31 -8.39
N GLU A 129 -0.11 -8.64 -8.93
CA GLU A 129 0.07 -8.49 -10.36
C GLU A 129 0.22 -9.85 -11.07
N GLU A 130 1.10 -10.71 -10.55
CA GLU A 130 1.40 -12.01 -11.18
C GLU A 130 0.27 -13.01 -10.98
N SER A 131 -0.41 -12.96 -9.84
CA SER A 131 -1.59 -13.76 -9.55
C SER A 131 -2.74 -13.41 -10.51
N VAL A 132 -2.94 -12.12 -10.80
CA VAL A 132 -3.93 -11.68 -11.79
C VAL A 132 -3.53 -12.12 -13.19
N ALA A 133 -2.24 -12.04 -13.55
CA ALA A 133 -1.73 -12.58 -14.81
C ALA A 133 -1.93 -14.10 -14.93
N ALA A 134 -1.88 -14.83 -13.82
CA ALA A 134 -2.17 -16.26 -13.73
C ALA A 134 -3.68 -16.62 -13.69
N GLY A 135 -4.57 -15.61 -13.76
CA GLY A 135 -6.02 -15.81 -13.86
C GLY A 135 -6.79 -15.59 -12.56
N GLU A 136 -6.15 -15.13 -11.48
CA GLU A 136 -6.88 -14.72 -10.28
C GLU A 136 -7.73 -13.46 -10.54
N LYS A 137 -8.85 -13.36 -9.82
CA LYS A 137 -9.78 -12.23 -9.98
C LYS A 137 -9.24 -10.99 -9.30
N SER A 138 -9.10 -9.92 -10.08
CA SER A 138 -8.77 -8.59 -9.56
C SER A 138 -10.06 -7.87 -9.11
N ILE A 139 -10.61 -8.25 -7.95
CA ILE A 139 -11.84 -7.66 -7.39
C ILE A 139 -11.57 -7.08 -6.01
N LEU A 140 -11.73 -5.77 -5.87
CA LEU A 140 -11.63 -5.09 -4.58
C LEU A 140 -12.98 -5.12 -3.85
N THR A 141 -13.00 -5.77 -2.69
CA THR A 141 -14.17 -5.86 -1.82
C THR A 141 -14.01 -4.96 -0.60
N ASP A 142 -14.96 -5.02 0.33
CA ASP A 142 -14.85 -4.30 1.60
C ASP A 142 -13.93 -5.01 2.62
N ASN A 143 -13.57 -6.27 2.35
CA ASN A 143 -12.64 -7.06 3.16
C ASN A 143 -11.22 -6.45 3.17
N PRO A 144 -10.45 -6.56 4.26
CA PRO A 144 -9.03 -6.23 4.26
C PRO A 144 -8.29 -6.88 3.09
N THR A 145 -7.74 -6.07 2.20
CA THR A 145 -7.16 -6.53 0.93
C THR A 145 -5.75 -5.98 0.79
N TRP A 146 -4.79 -6.87 0.55
CA TRP A 146 -3.42 -6.54 0.21
C TRP A 146 -3.28 -6.44 -1.31
N ILE A 147 -2.80 -5.30 -1.78
CA ILE A 147 -2.59 -5.00 -3.20
C ILE A 147 -1.08 -4.96 -3.39
N ILE A 148 -0.53 -5.90 -4.16
CA ILE A 148 0.90 -6.18 -4.21
C ILE A 148 1.39 -6.06 -5.64
N ASP A 149 2.46 -5.30 -5.82
CA ASP A 149 3.31 -5.33 -7.01
C ASP A 149 4.71 -5.76 -6.54
N PRO A 150 5.14 -6.98 -6.90
CA PRO A 150 6.37 -7.56 -6.38
C PRO A 150 7.63 -6.85 -6.88
N ILE A 151 7.61 -6.31 -8.10
CA ILE A 151 8.71 -5.58 -8.73
C ILE A 151 8.13 -4.52 -9.67
N ASP A 152 7.83 -3.35 -9.11
CA ASP A 152 7.38 -2.20 -9.88
C ASP A 152 8.57 -1.59 -10.64
N GLY A 153 8.61 -1.85 -11.94
CA GLY A 153 9.69 -1.49 -12.84
C GLY A 153 10.44 -2.70 -13.39
N THR A 154 9.76 -3.79 -13.74
CA THR A 154 10.38 -5.01 -14.29
C THR A 154 11.29 -4.72 -15.50
N THR A 155 10.94 -3.77 -16.38
CA THR A 155 11.85 -3.31 -17.45
C THR A 155 13.15 -2.74 -16.91
N ASN A 156 13.07 -1.87 -15.89
CA ASN A 156 14.28 -1.35 -15.22
C ASN A 156 15.07 -2.47 -14.57
N PHE A 157 14.40 -3.44 -13.94
CA PHE A 157 15.04 -4.60 -13.33
C PHE A 157 15.82 -5.42 -14.36
N VAL A 158 15.20 -5.78 -15.48
CA VAL A 158 15.83 -6.52 -16.60
C VAL A 158 17.05 -5.78 -17.16
N HIS A 159 16.97 -4.44 -17.27
CA HIS A 159 18.08 -3.61 -17.75
C HIS A 159 19.05 -3.15 -16.65
N ARG A 160 18.89 -3.62 -15.41
CA ARG A 160 19.69 -3.22 -14.23
C ARG A 160 19.71 -1.70 -13.99
N PHE A 161 18.65 -1.00 -14.40
CA PHE A 161 18.48 0.42 -14.13
C PHE A 161 18.07 0.62 -12.65
N PRO A 162 18.66 1.56 -11.90
CA PRO A 162 18.65 1.56 -10.43
C PRO A 162 17.34 2.06 -9.79
N PHE A 163 16.20 1.96 -10.50
CA PHE A 163 14.89 2.37 -10.03
C PHE A 163 13.90 1.20 -10.15
N VAL A 164 13.92 0.36 -9.12
CA VAL A 164 13.08 -0.84 -8.98
C VAL A 164 12.51 -0.82 -7.58
N ALA A 165 11.21 -1.08 -7.43
CA ALA A 165 10.56 -1.02 -6.13
C ALA A 165 9.66 -2.22 -5.83
N VAL A 166 9.53 -2.57 -4.56
CA VAL A 166 8.44 -3.42 -4.06
C VAL A 166 7.31 -2.51 -3.57
N SER A 167 6.07 -2.76 -3.98
CA SER A 167 4.92 -1.95 -3.58
C SER A 167 3.84 -2.78 -2.90
N ILE A 168 3.40 -2.34 -1.72
CA ILE A 168 2.35 -2.97 -0.93
C ILE A 168 1.34 -1.89 -0.51
N GLY A 169 0.12 -1.99 -1.03
CA GLY A 169 -1.05 -1.24 -0.58
C GLY A 169 -1.95 -2.11 0.29
N PHE A 170 -2.61 -1.50 1.28
CA PHE A 170 -3.59 -2.18 2.10
C PHE A 170 -4.90 -1.40 2.14
N ALA A 171 -5.98 -2.07 1.74
CA ALA A 171 -7.31 -1.49 1.62
C ALA A 171 -8.31 -2.14 2.58
N VAL A 172 -9.20 -1.32 3.15
CA VAL A 172 -10.37 -1.78 3.92
C VAL A 172 -11.57 -0.95 3.46
N ASN A 173 -12.73 -1.57 3.26
CA ASN A 173 -13.91 -0.89 2.72
C ASN A 173 -13.60 -0.13 1.42
N LYS A 174 -12.79 -0.75 0.54
CA LYS A 174 -12.31 -0.19 -0.75
C LYS A 174 -11.52 1.12 -0.62
N LYS A 175 -11.05 1.47 0.58
CA LYS A 175 -10.24 2.66 0.84
C LYS A 175 -8.86 2.23 1.30
N ILE A 176 -7.80 2.82 0.73
CA ILE A 176 -6.44 2.55 1.19
C ILE A 176 -6.27 3.11 2.61
N GLU A 177 -5.75 2.27 3.50
CA GLU A 177 -5.45 2.61 4.89
C GLU A 177 -3.95 2.85 5.09
N PHE A 178 -3.08 2.11 4.40
CA PHE A 178 -1.64 2.40 4.32
C PHE A 178 -1.02 1.97 2.99
N GLY A 179 0.16 2.51 2.72
CA GLY A 179 1.02 2.09 1.60
C GLY A 179 2.49 2.02 2.02
N VAL A 180 3.19 1.03 1.50
CA VAL A 180 4.64 0.81 1.65
C VAL A 180 5.23 0.66 0.27
N VAL A 181 6.24 1.47 -0.05
CA VAL A 181 7.01 1.37 -1.29
C VAL A 181 8.48 1.34 -0.93
N TYR A 182 9.17 0.26 -1.27
CA TYR A 182 10.60 0.13 -1.02
C TYR A 182 11.36 0.24 -2.34
N SER A 183 12.08 1.34 -2.55
CA SER A 183 13.03 1.47 -3.67
C SER A 183 14.27 0.66 -3.33
N CYS A 184 14.40 -0.51 -3.95
CA CYS A 184 15.31 -1.58 -3.53
C CYS A 184 16.77 -1.13 -3.63
N VAL A 185 17.17 -0.65 -4.82
CA VAL A 185 18.56 -0.27 -5.11
C VAL A 185 18.97 0.99 -4.35
N GLU A 186 18.05 1.93 -4.16
CA GLU A 186 18.31 3.16 -3.41
C GLU A 186 18.27 2.97 -1.88
N GLY A 187 17.75 1.84 -1.39
CA GLY A 187 17.54 1.61 0.04
C GLY A 187 16.58 2.62 0.68
N LYS A 188 15.59 3.11 -0.08
CA LYS A 188 14.61 4.11 0.37
C LYS A 188 13.27 3.46 0.65
N MET A 189 12.89 3.43 1.92
CA MET A 189 11.60 2.93 2.41
C MET A 189 10.61 4.08 2.55
N TYR A 190 9.66 4.14 1.63
CA TYR A 190 8.55 5.09 1.66
C TYR A 190 7.34 4.45 2.33
N THR A 191 6.75 5.15 3.28
CA THR A 191 5.58 4.67 4.01
C THR A 191 4.56 5.78 4.21
N ALA A 192 3.27 5.43 4.20
CA ALA A 192 2.23 6.32 4.68
C ALA A 192 1.09 5.53 5.30
N ARG A 193 0.50 6.10 6.34
CA ARG A 193 -0.72 5.64 7.00
C ARG A 193 -1.70 6.80 7.04
N LYS A 194 -2.95 6.52 6.68
CA LYS A 194 -4.03 7.51 6.72
C LYS A 194 -4.09 8.20 8.09
N GLY A 195 -4.04 9.53 8.08
CA GLY A 195 -4.03 10.35 9.29
C GLY A 195 -2.69 10.45 10.03
N LYS A 196 -1.61 9.78 9.56
CA LYS A 196 -0.28 9.80 10.18
C LYS A 196 0.79 10.48 9.33
N GLY A 197 0.49 10.75 8.06
CA GLY A 197 1.42 11.39 7.11
C GLY A 197 2.20 10.37 6.27
N ALA A 198 3.15 10.88 5.49
CA ALA A 198 4.03 10.10 4.64
C ALA A 198 5.50 10.32 5.03
N PHE A 199 6.32 9.30 4.89
CA PHE A 199 7.71 9.27 5.32
C PHE A 199 8.60 8.57 4.30
N CYS A 200 9.87 8.95 4.24
CA CYS A 200 10.94 8.21 3.57
C CYS A 200 12.06 8.01 4.60
N ASN A 201 12.40 6.75 4.91
CA ASN A 201 13.42 6.42 5.92
C ASN A 201 13.21 7.17 7.25
N GLY A 202 11.95 7.30 7.69
CA GLY A 202 11.56 8.00 8.92
C GLY A 202 11.48 9.53 8.80
N GLN A 203 11.95 10.13 7.70
CA GLN A 203 11.83 11.56 7.46
C GLN A 203 10.49 11.89 6.82
N LYS A 204 9.76 12.86 7.39
CA LYS A 204 8.42 13.24 6.92
C LYS A 204 8.49 13.92 5.54
N LEU A 205 7.62 13.49 4.63
CA LEU A 205 7.52 14.01 3.28
C LEU A 205 6.49 15.12 3.17
N GLN A 206 6.71 16.02 2.21
CA GLN A 206 5.85 17.15 1.91
C GLN A 206 5.86 17.43 0.40
N VAL A 207 4.69 17.68 -0.19
CA VAL A 207 4.61 18.18 -1.57
C VAL A 207 5.30 19.53 -1.69
N SER A 208 5.91 19.80 -2.84
CA SER A 208 6.22 21.18 -3.22
C SER A 208 4.92 21.99 -3.26
N GLN A 209 5.02 23.28 -2.94
CA GLN A 209 3.96 24.21 -3.30
C GLN A 209 4.18 24.51 -4.79
N GLN A 210 3.19 24.19 -5.63
CA GLN A 210 3.21 24.68 -7.01
C GLN A 210 2.83 26.15 -6.99
N GLU A 211 3.68 27.00 -7.58
CA GLU A 211 3.24 28.25 -8.22
C GLU A 211 2.75 27.95 -9.64
#